data_AF-A0A849EPH2-F1
#
_entry.id   AF-A0A849EPH2-F1
#
_cell.length_a   1.000
_cell.length_b   1.000
_cell.length_c   1.000
_cell.angle_alpha   90.00
_cell.angle_beta   90.00
_cell.angle_gamma   90.00
#
_symmetry.space_group_name_H-M   'P 1'
#
loop_
_entity.id
_entity.type
_entity.pdbx_description
1 polymer ?
#
loop_
_entity_poly.entity_id
_entity_poly.type
_entity_poly.pdbx_seq_one_letter_code
_entity_poly.pdbx_strand_id
1 'polypeptide(L)'
;MQIHHRHHVAAGAYYVSEQKPLLLQAFLGTGVGGALHCKATGIGGMIHLLLPEPVSRLQAGQAEKYAVTGIPLLVEAMLAMGAKRDAMEAVIAGGALVGPISGQDLGLDIGGRTVEAARSVLDSYGIGIKQSETGGFFTCSINLDMNTGECIIEPIGHKHIDDTRSMVQPDGNAIKKSIDRLQPIPQVALKVMRLIDEQDQNIDTIADEIRKDQVITARTLSLANSAIFTKKRPIESLDHALVFLGQDQVVKLIISAAVQSYFEQSAIGYSLCKGGLYHHAIGCAVTAEAIAVKTGTGDPAKAYTAGLLHDIGKVVLDQHIASIYPLFYRSTIEQQHESVLAIEKKLLGIDHTQVGRLLAEKWSIPESLANTIKHHHYPGRNGEFNDLTMIVYLADLVLSRFLIGFELERVATDALDAHLKRIGLTTGQFEELVDLVPPSVLNAMANVA
;
A
#
# COMPACT_ATOMS: atom_id res chain seq x y z
N MET A 1 28.35 -26.75 10.02
CA MET A 1 28.24 -25.29 10.25
C MET A 1 29.60 -24.67 10.00
N GLN A 2 29.83 -24.07 8.84
CA GLN A 2 30.99 -23.19 8.67
C GLN A 2 30.74 -21.93 9.50
N ILE A 3 31.70 -21.56 10.35
CA ILE A 3 31.62 -20.35 11.16
C ILE A 3 31.89 -19.19 10.20
N HIS A 4 30.84 -18.50 9.74
CA HIS A 4 31.01 -17.26 8.99
C HIS A 4 31.51 -16.18 9.96
N HIS A 5 32.63 -15.52 9.67
CA HIS A 5 32.95 -14.27 10.34
C HIS A 5 31.85 -13.26 9.97
N ARG A 6 31.19 -12.67 10.97
CA ARG A 6 30.10 -11.71 10.75
C ARG A 6 30.63 -10.29 10.96
N HIS A 7 30.40 -9.41 9.99
CA HIS A 7 30.72 -7.99 10.07
C HIS A 7 29.43 -7.17 10.03
N HIS A 8 29.20 -6.39 11.08
CA HIS A 8 28.04 -5.52 11.16
C HIS A 8 28.34 -4.15 10.57
N VAL A 9 27.62 -3.76 9.51
CA VAL A 9 27.70 -2.43 8.91
C VAL A 9 26.82 -1.47 9.70
N ALA A 10 27.48 -0.59 10.46
CA ALA A 10 26.81 0.39 11.31
C ALA A 10 26.04 1.43 10.50
N ALA A 11 25.03 2.01 11.13
CA ALA A 11 24.26 3.15 10.61
C ALA A 11 25.17 4.30 10.17
N GLY A 12 25.00 4.74 8.92
CA GLY A 12 25.81 5.81 8.36
C GLY A 12 27.24 5.41 8.03
N ALA A 13 27.49 4.13 7.73
CA ALA A 13 28.79 3.61 7.32
C ALA A 13 28.65 2.65 6.14
N TYR A 14 29.77 2.39 5.47
CA TYR A 14 29.89 1.34 4.46
C TYR A 14 31.10 0.45 4.74
N TYR A 15 31.08 -0.75 4.18
CA TYR A 15 32.18 -1.71 4.25
C TYR A 15 32.31 -2.45 2.93
N VAL A 16 33.55 -2.67 2.48
CA VAL A 16 33.88 -3.43 1.26
C VAL A 16 34.91 -4.49 1.60
N SER A 17 34.77 -5.67 1.01
CA SER A 17 35.71 -6.78 1.22
C SER A 17 35.72 -7.75 0.05
N GLU A 18 36.79 -8.52 -0.04
CA GLU A 18 36.91 -9.73 -0.86
C GLU A 18 37.13 -10.99 -0.01
N GLN A 19 37.22 -10.84 1.31
CA GLN A 19 37.53 -11.92 2.25
C GLN A 19 36.39 -12.93 2.35
N LYS A 20 36.77 -14.21 2.42
CA LYS A 20 35.86 -15.36 2.52
C LYS A 20 36.43 -16.38 3.53
N PRO A 21 35.63 -16.91 4.48
CA PRO A 21 34.20 -16.69 4.65
C PRO A 21 33.88 -15.41 5.44
N LEU A 22 32.91 -14.63 4.95
CA LEU A 22 32.46 -13.39 5.59
C LEU A 22 30.97 -13.17 5.32
N LEU A 23 30.23 -12.73 6.33
CA LEU A 23 28.84 -12.31 6.24
C LEU A 23 28.73 -10.83 6.61
N LEU A 24 28.35 -9.98 5.67
CA LEU A 24 28.02 -8.58 5.96
C LEU A 24 26.57 -8.50 6.42
N GLN A 25 26.29 -7.76 7.49
CA GLN A 25 24.94 -7.60 8.03
C GLN A 25 24.67 -6.14 8.42
N ALA A 26 23.48 -5.63 8.09
CA ALA A 26 22.97 -4.38 8.64
C ALA A 26 21.53 -4.58 9.14
N PHE A 27 21.18 -3.94 10.25
CA PHE A 27 19.82 -3.88 10.78
C PHE A 27 19.18 -2.55 10.42
N LEU A 28 17.95 -2.60 9.91
CA LEU A 28 17.29 -1.51 9.20
C LEU A 28 15.90 -1.26 9.79
N GLY A 29 15.56 0.02 9.85
CA GLY A 29 14.23 0.53 10.17
C GLY A 29 13.97 1.67 9.20
N THR A 30 14.02 2.91 9.69
CA THR A 30 13.94 4.12 8.85
C THR A 30 15.17 4.37 7.98
N GLY A 31 16.33 3.85 8.37
CA GLY A 31 17.52 3.82 7.50
C GLY A 31 17.39 2.80 6.37
N VAL A 32 18.16 3.00 5.29
CA VAL A 32 18.15 2.17 4.08
C VAL A 32 19.48 1.44 3.95
N GLY A 33 19.46 0.13 3.79
CA GLY A 33 20.65 -0.68 3.51
C GLY A 33 20.80 -0.95 2.02
N GLY A 34 22.03 -0.87 1.49
CA GLY A 34 22.36 -1.28 0.14
C GLY A 34 23.51 -2.28 0.15
N ALA A 35 23.32 -3.48 -0.40
CA ALA A 35 24.34 -4.51 -0.56
C ALA A 35 24.68 -4.67 -2.04
N LEU A 36 25.96 -4.57 -2.40
CA LEU A 36 26.46 -4.74 -3.75
C LEU A 36 27.38 -5.94 -3.81
N HIS A 37 27.26 -6.74 -4.86
CA HIS A 37 28.17 -7.86 -5.11
C HIS A 37 28.57 -7.92 -6.58
N CYS A 38 29.88 -7.97 -6.84
CA CYS A 38 30.44 -8.14 -8.16
C CYS A 38 30.65 -9.63 -8.45
N LYS A 39 29.81 -10.21 -9.31
CA LYS A 39 29.86 -11.65 -9.64
C LYS A 39 31.17 -12.07 -10.29
N ALA A 40 31.81 -11.17 -11.05
CA ALA A 40 33.04 -11.48 -11.78
C ALA A 40 34.27 -11.63 -10.88
N THR A 41 34.29 -10.95 -9.73
CA THR A 41 35.46 -10.91 -8.84
C THR A 41 35.18 -11.45 -7.44
N GLY A 42 33.91 -11.56 -7.05
CA GLY A 42 33.52 -11.92 -5.69
C GLY A 42 33.72 -10.81 -4.66
N ILE A 43 34.03 -9.59 -5.11
CA ILE A 43 34.10 -8.40 -4.25
C ILE A 43 32.68 -7.97 -3.93
N GLY A 44 32.43 -7.70 -2.66
CA GLY A 44 31.14 -7.25 -2.16
C GLY A 44 31.28 -6.11 -1.18
N GLY A 45 30.21 -5.36 -1.03
CA GLY A 45 30.16 -4.30 -0.05
C GLY A 45 28.73 -4.02 0.38
N MET A 46 28.60 -3.34 1.50
CA MET A 46 27.32 -2.98 2.08
C MET A 46 27.40 -1.58 2.68
N ILE A 47 26.33 -0.79 2.54
CA ILE A 47 26.19 0.55 3.09
C ILE A 47 24.87 0.69 3.85
N HIS A 48 24.88 1.47 4.92
CA HIS A 48 23.69 1.84 5.67
C HIS A 48 23.48 3.35 5.61
N LEU A 49 22.50 3.76 4.81
CA LEU A 49 22.12 5.15 4.51
C LEU A 49 21.07 5.65 5.51
N LEU A 50 21.13 6.93 5.86
CA LEU A 50 20.24 7.56 6.83
C LEU A 50 19.34 8.63 6.21
N LEU A 51 19.78 9.26 5.12
CA LEU A 51 19.11 10.40 4.50
C LEU A 51 19.26 10.35 2.97
N PRO A 52 18.36 10.98 2.20
CA PRO A 52 18.48 11.03 0.75
C PRO A 52 19.68 11.88 0.33
N GLU A 53 19.79 13.09 0.85
CA GLU A 53 20.77 14.09 0.44
C GLU A 53 21.25 15.00 1.61
N PRO A 54 22.44 15.63 1.49
CA PRO A 54 22.95 16.55 2.50
C PRO A 54 22.09 17.81 2.66
N VAL A 55 21.78 18.19 3.90
CA VAL A 55 20.98 19.38 4.24
C VAL A 55 21.72 20.69 3.93
N SER A 56 23.06 20.67 3.84
CA SER A 56 23.88 21.81 3.44
C SER A 56 25.25 21.37 2.90
N ARG A 57 25.77 22.07 1.89
CA ARG A 57 27.11 21.84 1.31
C ARG A 57 28.26 21.98 2.32
N LEU A 58 28.02 22.64 3.46
CA LEU A 58 29.01 22.86 4.53
C LEU A 58 29.08 21.72 5.56
N GLN A 59 28.15 20.75 5.54
CA GLN A 59 28.09 19.61 6.46
C GLN A 59 28.54 18.28 5.80
N ALA A 60 29.44 18.32 4.83
CA ALA A 60 29.95 17.14 4.11
C ALA A 60 30.88 16.21 4.94
N GLY A 61 30.89 16.33 6.27
CA GLY A 61 31.80 15.58 7.15
C GLY A 61 31.52 14.08 7.26
N GLN A 62 30.42 13.58 6.69
CA GLN A 62 29.97 12.18 6.79
C GLN A 62 29.17 11.79 5.53
N ALA A 63 29.81 11.82 4.36
CA ALA A 63 29.20 11.64 3.05
C ALA A 63 28.54 10.25 2.85
N GLU A 64 29.04 9.23 3.56
CA GLU A 64 28.51 7.86 3.58
C GLU A 64 27.10 7.73 4.16
N LYS A 65 26.59 8.77 4.84
CA LYS A 65 25.23 8.77 5.42
C LYS A 65 24.12 9.02 4.40
N TYR A 66 24.43 9.62 3.25
CA TYR A 66 23.43 10.08 2.30
C TYR A 66 23.39 9.19 1.07
N ALA A 67 22.22 8.89 0.53
CA ALA A 67 22.10 8.05 -0.67
C ALA A 67 22.89 8.62 -1.87
N VAL A 68 22.74 9.92 -2.11
CA VAL A 68 23.38 10.63 -3.25
C VAL A 68 24.92 10.69 -3.18
N THR A 69 25.53 10.53 -2.01
CA THR A 69 26.99 10.58 -1.85
C THR A 69 27.61 9.28 -1.34
N GLY A 70 26.89 8.48 -0.57
CA GLY A 70 27.36 7.23 0.02
C GLY A 70 27.43 6.07 -0.96
N ILE A 71 26.42 5.90 -1.83
CA ILE A 71 26.46 4.85 -2.86
C ILE A 71 27.63 5.07 -3.83
N PRO A 72 27.90 6.29 -4.33
CA PRO A 72 29.11 6.55 -5.11
C PRO A 72 30.38 6.15 -4.37
N LEU A 73 30.52 6.48 -3.08
CA LEU A 73 31.69 6.08 -2.28
C LEU A 73 31.84 4.56 -2.18
N LEU A 74 30.74 3.84 -1.96
CA LEU A 74 30.74 2.38 -1.94
C LEU A 74 31.20 1.79 -3.28
N VAL A 75 30.61 2.26 -4.39
CA VAL A 75 30.94 1.77 -5.73
C VAL A 75 32.40 2.06 -6.07
N GLU A 76 32.87 3.28 -5.86
CA GLU A 76 34.27 3.64 -6.14
C GLU A 76 35.25 2.84 -5.28
N ALA A 77 34.91 2.55 -4.01
CA ALA A 77 35.73 1.67 -3.17
C ALA A 77 35.78 0.23 -3.70
N MET A 78 34.66 -0.31 -4.21
CA MET A 78 34.65 -1.62 -4.86
C MET A 78 35.46 -1.64 -6.16
N LEU A 79 35.36 -0.60 -6.99
CA LEU A 79 36.13 -0.46 -8.22
C LEU A 79 37.63 -0.36 -7.94
N ALA A 80 38.02 0.36 -6.88
CA ALA A 80 39.42 0.45 -6.44
C ALA A 80 40.00 -0.90 -5.99
N MET A 81 39.15 -1.84 -5.53
CA MET A 81 39.54 -3.23 -5.25
C MET A 81 39.52 -4.13 -6.50
N GLY A 82 39.17 -3.60 -7.66
CA GLY A 82 39.15 -4.33 -8.93
C GLY A 82 37.80 -4.92 -9.32
N ALA A 83 36.72 -4.56 -8.64
CA ALA A 83 35.38 -4.98 -9.05
C ALA A 83 35.02 -4.40 -10.43
N LYS A 84 34.17 -5.11 -11.18
CA LYS A 84 33.72 -4.68 -12.50
C LYS A 84 32.27 -4.19 -12.41
N ARG A 85 32.05 -2.93 -12.77
CA ARG A 85 30.75 -2.25 -12.65
C ARG A 85 29.62 -3.00 -13.36
N ASP A 86 29.87 -3.48 -14.57
CA ASP A 86 28.93 -4.25 -15.41
C ASP A 86 28.60 -5.64 -14.85
N ALA A 87 29.36 -6.12 -13.86
CA ALA A 87 29.12 -7.38 -13.16
C ALA A 87 28.60 -7.19 -11.73
N MET A 88 28.28 -5.96 -11.32
CA MET A 88 27.70 -5.65 -10.02
C MET A 88 26.18 -5.79 -10.03
N GLU A 89 25.65 -6.36 -8.97
CA GLU A 89 24.22 -6.36 -8.66
C GLU A 89 23.99 -5.78 -7.27
N ALA A 90 22.88 -5.07 -7.10
CA ALA A 90 22.49 -4.45 -5.84
C ALA A 90 21.27 -5.12 -5.23
N VAL A 91 21.22 -5.13 -3.90
CA VAL A 91 20.03 -5.44 -3.10
C VAL A 91 19.81 -4.29 -2.11
N ILE A 92 18.57 -3.79 -2.01
CA ILE A 92 18.23 -2.66 -1.14
C ILE A 92 17.15 -3.10 -0.13
N ALA A 93 17.24 -2.63 1.11
CA ALA A 93 16.20 -2.86 2.11
C ALA A 93 16.04 -1.67 3.06
N GLY A 94 14.94 -1.62 3.83
CA GLY A 94 14.72 -0.60 4.88
C GLY A 94 13.92 0.62 4.41
N GLY A 95 14.10 1.77 5.05
CA GLY A 95 13.25 2.94 4.77
C GLY A 95 11.83 2.79 5.31
N ALA A 96 11.63 1.99 6.35
CA ALA A 96 10.36 1.82 7.03
C ALA A 96 10.07 2.97 8.01
N LEU A 97 8.81 3.28 8.23
CA LEU A 97 8.37 4.21 9.27
C LEU A 97 8.23 3.44 10.60
N VAL A 98 9.12 3.66 11.55
CA VAL A 98 9.19 2.85 12.79
C VAL A 98 8.90 3.71 14.02
N GLY A 99 7.90 3.34 14.82
CA GLY A 99 7.56 3.99 16.11
C GLY A 99 6.10 4.45 16.22
N PRO A 100 5.71 5.18 17.29
CA PRO A 100 4.44 5.90 17.33
C PRO A 100 4.49 7.06 16.33
N ILE A 101 3.80 6.88 15.21
CA ILE A 101 3.90 7.74 14.02
C ILE A 101 2.94 8.93 14.17
N SER A 102 3.48 10.14 14.07
CA SER A 102 2.69 11.36 13.94
C SER A 102 2.37 11.63 12.46
N GLY A 103 1.37 12.46 12.19
CA GLY A 103 1.08 12.90 10.82
C GLY A 103 2.23 13.68 10.16
N GLN A 104 3.22 14.17 10.92
CA GLN A 104 4.42 14.82 10.38
C GLN A 104 5.48 13.82 9.94
N ASP A 105 5.56 12.63 10.56
CA ASP A 105 6.51 11.58 10.17
C ASP A 105 6.09 10.91 8.87
N LEU A 106 4.77 10.82 8.67
CA LEU A 106 4.14 10.56 7.39
C LEU A 106 4.16 11.81 6.48
N GLY A 107 4.74 12.95 6.81
CA GLY A 107 4.79 14.10 5.88
C GLY A 107 6.19 14.36 5.33
N LEU A 108 7.15 13.52 5.69
CA LEU A 108 8.57 13.73 5.44
C LEU A 108 9.22 12.58 4.68
N ASP A 109 8.62 11.39 4.69
CA ASP A 109 9.01 10.07 4.14
C ASP A 109 10.51 9.97 3.90
N ILE A 110 11.25 10.16 4.98
CA ILE A 110 12.70 10.20 4.91
C ILE A 110 13.22 8.86 4.38
N GLY A 111 12.56 7.76 4.76
CA GLY A 111 12.86 6.41 4.30
C GLY A 111 12.63 6.25 2.80
N GLY A 112 11.42 6.49 2.30
CA GLY A 112 11.09 6.37 0.88
C GLY A 112 11.90 7.30 -0.02
N ARG A 113 12.10 8.55 0.39
CA ARG A 113 12.98 9.49 -0.34
C ARG A 113 14.43 9.00 -0.41
N THR A 114 14.93 8.37 0.65
CA THR A 114 16.27 7.77 0.66
C THR A 114 16.36 6.60 -0.31
N VAL A 115 15.30 5.79 -0.42
CA VAL A 115 15.22 4.67 -1.36
C VAL A 115 15.19 5.16 -2.81
N GLU A 116 14.39 6.18 -3.12
CA GLU A 116 14.33 6.77 -4.46
C GLU A 116 15.69 7.34 -4.88
N ALA A 117 16.32 8.11 -3.99
CA ALA A 117 17.67 8.63 -4.22
C ALA A 117 18.67 7.48 -4.43
N ALA A 118 18.59 6.41 -3.64
CA ALA A 118 19.46 5.25 -3.77
C ALA A 118 19.31 4.55 -5.14
N ARG A 119 18.06 4.34 -5.57
CA ARG A 119 17.72 3.77 -6.88
C ARG A 119 18.26 4.62 -8.02
N SER A 120 17.97 5.92 -7.99
CA SER A 120 18.41 6.86 -9.02
C SER A 120 19.93 6.85 -9.19
N VAL A 121 20.68 6.79 -8.09
CA VAL A 121 22.14 6.70 -8.14
C VAL A 121 22.60 5.37 -8.71
N LEU A 122 22.08 4.23 -8.25
CA LEU A 122 22.46 2.91 -8.78
C LEU A 122 22.18 2.79 -10.28
N ASP A 123 21.02 3.30 -10.73
CA ASP A 123 20.65 3.36 -12.14
C ASP A 123 21.64 4.23 -12.94
N SER A 124 22.11 5.36 -12.39
CA SER A 124 23.13 6.21 -13.04
C SER A 124 24.49 5.52 -13.20
N TYR A 125 24.78 4.52 -12.36
CA TYR A 125 25.95 3.65 -12.46
C TYR A 125 25.67 2.40 -13.32
N GLY A 126 24.44 2.19 -13.81
CA GLY A 126 24.05 1.00 -14.56
C GLY A 126 24.05 -0.28 -13.74
N ILE A 127 23.92 -0.18 -12.41
CA ILE A 127 23.92 -1.33 -11.51
C ILE A 127 22.47 -1.77 -11.28
N GLY A 128 22.13 -2.96 -11.78
CA GLY A 128 20.79 -3.51 -11.62
C GLY A 128 20.48 -3.89 -10.16
N ILE A 129 19.27 -3.54 -9.71
CA ILE A 129 18.77 -3.97 -8.40
C ILE A 129 18.09 -5.33 -8.56
N LYS A 130 18.72 -6.36 -8.01
CA LYS A 130 18.21 -7.74 -8.03
C LYS A 130 17.00 -7.93 -7.11
N GLN A 131 17.02 -7.27 -5.96
CA GLN A 131 15.97 -7.37 -4.93
C GLN A 131 15.87 -6.05 -4.17
N SER A 132 14.64 -5.65 -3.80
CA SER A 132 14.39 -4.43 -3.04
C SER A 132 13.25 -4.63 -2.06
N GLU A 133 13.47 -4.26 -0.80
CA GLU A 133 12.49 -4.43 0.27
C GLU A 133 12.41 -3.21 1.16
N THR A 134 11.65 -2.24 0.68
CA THR A 134 11.74 -0.89 1.15
C THR A 134 10.38 -0.32 1.51
N GLY A 135 10.31 0.60 2.47
CA GLY A 135 9.05 1.13 3.00
C GLY A 135 8.45 0.26 4.12
N GLY A 136 7.16 0.45 4.42
CA GLY A 136 6.47 -0.31 5.48
C GLY A 136 6.67 0.23 6.90
N PHE A 137 6.33 -0.59 7.91
CA PHE A 137 6.48 -0.28 9.35
C PHE A 137 7.34 -1.30 10.10
N PHE A 138 7.90 -2.27 9.38
CA PHE A 138 8.67 -3.33 10.00
C PHE A 138 10.16 -3.02 9.89
N THR A 139 10.90 -3.43 10.91
CA THR A 139 12.37 -3.46 10.84
C THR A 139 12.83 -4.75 10.17
N CYS A 140 13.91 -4.70 9.40
CA CYS A 140 14.50 -5.87 8.74
C CYS A 140 16.02 -5.84 8.82
N SER A 141 16.67 -6.98 8.64
CA SER A 141 18.11 -7.10 8.47
C SER A 141 18.40 -7.44 7.02
N ILE A 142 19.49 -6.90 6.48
CA ILE A 142 20.04 -7.29 5.18
C ILE A 142 21.36 -8.01 5.43
N ASN A 143 21.53 -9.18 4.82
CA ASN A 143 22.69 -10.05 4.99
C ASN A 143 23.29 -10.35 3.62
N LEU A 144 24.59 -10.17 3.43
CA LEU A 144 25.32 -10.56 2.20
C LEU A 144 26.37 -11.61 2.55
N ASP A 145 26.20 -12.84 2.06
CA ASP A 145 27.21 -13.89 2.18
C ASP A 145 28.26 -13.74 1.08
N MET A 146 29.48 -13.39 1.48
CA MET A 146 30.59 -13.14 0.55
C MET A 146 31.11 -14.43 -0.11
N ASN A 147 30.75 -15.61 0.39
CA ASN A 147 31.12 -16.87 -0.24
C ASN A 147 30.29 -17.12 -1.50
N THR A 148 28.98 -16.92 -1.40
CA THR A 148 28.01 -17.23 -2.45
C THR A 148 27.62 -16.00 -3.28
N GLY A 149 27.79 -14.81 -2.72
CA GLY A 149 27.21 -13.57 -3.26
C GLY A 149 25.71 -13.48 -3.04
N GLU A 150 25.13 -14.38 -2.24
CA GLU A 150 23.71 -14.38 -1.92
C GLU A 150 23.39 -13.30 -0.89
N CYS A 151 22.31 -12.55 -1.14
CA CYS A 151 21.82 -11.55 -0.23
C CYS A 151 20.43 -11.94 0.26
N ILE A 152 20.23 -11.92 1.58
CA ILE A 152 18.99 -12.31 2.25
C ILE A 152 18.52 -11.14 3.11
N ILE A 153 17.23 -10.84 3.05
CA ILE A 153 16.59 -9.85 3.92
C ILE A 153 15.67 -10.59 4.90
N GLU A 154 15.68 -10.24 6.18
CA GLU A 154 14.94 -10.94 7.24
C GLU A 154 14.26 -9.94 8.19
N PRO A 155 12.98 -10.08 8.55
CA PRO A 155 12.33 -9.22 9.54
C PRO A 155 12.98 -9.30 10.93
N ILE A 156 13.02 -8.18 11.65
CA ILE A 156 13.49 -8.09 13.04
C ILE A 156 12.31 -7.71 13.94
N GLY A 157 12.21 -8.32 15.12
CA GLY A 157 11.30 -7.85 16.18
C GLY A 157 9.82 -8.22 16.03
N HIS A 158 9.37 -8.63 14.85
CA HIS A 158 8.20 -9.52 14.76
C HIS A 158 8.61 -10.84 15.40
N LYS A 159 7.77 -11.41 16.28
CA LYS A 159 8.02 -12.77 16.81
C LYS A 159 8.39 -13.64 15.62
N HIS A 160 9.63 -14.15 15.58
CA HIS A 160 9.96 -15.28 14.72
C HIS A 160 8.90 -16.32 15.05
N ILE A 161 7.92 -16.45 14.16
CA ILE A 161 7.24 -17.72 14.05
C ILE A 161 8.32 -18.60 13.47
N ASP A 162 8.84 -19.51 14.29
CA ASP A 162 9.89 -20.44 13.91
C ASP A 162 9.70 -20.88 12.44
N ASP A 163 10.78 -20.87 11.65
CA ASP A 163 10.84 -21.41 10.28
C ASP A 163 10.40 -22.89 10.19
N THR A 164 10.05 -23.50 11.33
CA THR A 164 9.48 -24.86 11.44
C THR A 164 7.96 -24.91 11.46
N ARG A 165 7.24 -23.77 11.54
CA ARG A 165 5.83 -23.79 11.15
C ARG A 165 5.78 -23.94 9.65
N SER A 166 5.49 -25.15 9.20
CA SER A 166 4.97 -25.39 7.84
C SER A 166 3.99 -24.26 7.53
N MET A 167 4.17 -23.59 6.40
CA MET A 167 3.24 -22.59 5.87
C MET A 167 1.91 -23.31 5.58
N VAL A 168 1.14 -23.58 6.63
CA VAL A 168 -0.12 -24.30 6.53
C VAL A 168 -1.17 -23.29 6.14
N GLN A 169 -1.70 -23.49 4.95
CA GLN A 169 -2.88 -22.79 4.48
C GLN A 169 -3.96 -22.84 5.58
N PRO A 170 -4.48 -21.69 6.06
CA PRO A 170 -5.53 -21.68 7.06
C PRO A 170 -6.73 -22.50 6.56
N ASP A 171 -7.33 -23.27 7.46
CA ASP A 171 -8.59 -23.92 7.14
C ASP A 171 -9.71 -22.87 6.95
N GLY A 172 -10.76 -23.22 6.21
CA GLY A 172 -11.88 -22.30 5.95
C GLY A 172 -12.58 -21.81 7.24
N ASN A 173 -12.48 -22.57 8.33
CA ASN A 173 -13.02 -22.18 9.63
C ASN A 173 -12.22 -21.04 10.29
N ALA A 174 -10.90 -20.98 10.06
CA ALA A 174 -10.05 -19.91 10.56
C ALA A 174 -10.42 -18.56 9.92
N ILE A 175 -10.61 -18.53 8.60
CA ILE A 175 -11.08 -17.33 7.89
C ILE A 175 -12.47 -16.90 8.39
N LYS A 176 -13.40 -17.85 8.53
CA LYS A 176 -14.74 -17.56 9.08
C LYS A 176 -14.68 -16.97 10.50
N LYS A 177 -13.82 -17.50 11.36
CA LYS A 177 -13.61 -16.95 12.71
C LYS A 177 -13.05 -15.53 12.69
N SER A 178 -12.21 -15.17 11.73
CA SER A 178 -11.71 -13.79 11.58
C SER A 178 -12.81 -12.84 11.12
N ILE A 179 -13.69 -13.28 10.21
CA ILE A 179 -14.94 -12.59 9.87
C ILE A 179 -15.84 -12.43 11.12
N ASP A 180 -15.83 -13.42 12.03
CA ASP A 180 -16.59 -13.39 13.30
C ASP A 180 -16.06 -12.43 14.36
N ARG A 181 -14.78 -12.08 14.29
CA ARG A 181 -14.15 -11.14 15.25
C ARG A 181 -14.37 -9.68 14.88
N LEU A 182 -14.59 -9.38 13.60
CA LEU A 182 -14.85 -8.01 13.17
C LEU A 182 -16.20 -7.54 13.71
N GLN A 183 -16.19 -6.38 14.35
CA GLN A 183 -17.41 -5.73 14.81
C GLN A 183 -18.30 -5.41 13.60
N PRO A 184 -19.62 -5.66 13.67
CA PRO A 184 -20.53 -5.27 12.60
C PRO A 184 -20.42 -3.78 12.27
N ILE A 185 -20.54 -3.44 10.99
CA ILE A 185 -20.61 -2.04 10.55
C ILE A 185 -21.77 -1.32 11.28
N PRO A 186 -21.57 -0.06 11.75
CA PRO A 186 -22.60 0.67 12.49
C PRO A 186 -23.92 0.70 11.72
N GLN A 187 -25.04 0.47 12.42
CA GLN A 187 -26.37 0.40 11.81
C GLN A 187 -26.74 1.69 11.07
N VAL A 188 -26.22 2.84 11.52
CA VAL A 188 -26.39 4.13 10.85
C VAL A 188 -25.79 4.09 9.44
N ALA A 189 -24.57 3.56 9.30
CA ALA A 189 -23.89 3.45 8.00
C ALA A 189 -24.61 2.45 7.08
N LEU A 190 -25.11 1.32 7.61
CA LEU A 190 -25.93 0.39 6.82
C LEU A 190 -27.22 1.03 6.31
N LYS A 191 -27.90 1.83 7.14
CA LYS A 191 -29.11 2.56 6.74
C LYS A 191 -28.78 3.55 5.63
N VAL A 192 -27.68 4.30 5.75
CA VAL A 192 -27.20 5.19 4.68
C VAL A 192 -26.90 4.43 3.39
N MET A 193 -26.17 3.31 3.47
CA MET A 193 -25.84 2.49 2.29
C MET A 193 -27.09 1.96 1.58
N ARG A 194 -28.13 1.55 2.32
CA ARG A 194 -29.41 1.14 1.74
C ARG A 194 -30.13 2.27 1.01
N LEU A 195 -30.15 3.47 1.60
CA LEU A 195 -30.78 4.64 0.97
C LEU A 195 -30.06 5.05 -0.33
N ILE A 196 -28.73 4.99 -0.35
CA ILE A 196 -27.94 5.17 -1.58
C ILE A 196 -28.25 4.06 -2.59
N ASP A 197 -28.42 2.81 -2.13
CA ASP A 197 -28.73 1.70 -3.03
C ASP A 197 -30.12 1.82 -3.68
N GLU A 198 -31.12 2.20 -2.88
CA GLU A 198 -32.52 2.35 -3.27
C GLU A 198 -32.81 3.66 -4.03
N GLN A 199 -31.83 4.55 -4.16
CA GLN A 199 -31.98 5.92 -4.70
C GLN A 199 -33.01 6.77 -3.93
N ASP A 200 -33.29 6.43 -2.67
CA ASP A 200 -34.18 7.19 -1.80
C ASP A 200 -33.38 8.29 -1.09
N GLN A 201 -33.57 9.52 -1.58
CA GLN A 201 -32.85 10.72 -1.15
C GLN A 201 -33.58 11.52 -0.06
N ASN A 202 -34.36 10.89 0.84
CA ASN A 202 -34.86 11.63 2.01
C ASN A 202 -33.75 11.80 3.08
N ILE A 203 -32.82 12.69 2.76
CA ILE A 203 -31.52 12.81 3.42
C ILE A 203 -31.56 13.60 4.73
N ASP A 204 -32.62 14.37 4.99
CA ASP A 204 -32.89 14.91 6.34
C ASP A 204 -32.98 13.78 7.37
N THR A 205 -33.56 12.65 6.96
CA THR A 205 -33.64 11.43 7.78
C THR A 205 -32.25 10.85 8.05
N ILE A 206 -31.32 10.95 7.09
CA ILE A 206 -29.95 10.43 7.25
C ILE A 206 -29.16 11.28 8.25
N ALA A 207 -29.19 12.61 8.09
CA ALA A 207 -28.52 13.52 9.00
C ALA A 207 -29.02 13.34 10.45
N ASP A 208 -30.33 13.20 10.64
CA ASP A 208 -30.94 13.03 11.96
C ASP A 208 -30.61 11.68 12.61
N GLU A 209 -30.48 10.61 11.84
CA GLU A 209 -30.01 9.33 12.38
C GLU A 209 -28.55 9.40 12.85
N ILE A 210 -27.73 10.18 12.17
CA ILE A 210 -26.29 10.27 12.43
C ILE A 210 -25.99 11.14 13.64
N ARG A 211 -26.79 12.19 13.85
CA ARG A 211 -26.73 12.99 15.10
C ARG A 211 -26.84 12.13 16.36
N LYS A 212 -27.47 10.95 16.28
CA LYS A 212 -27.63 10.02 17.41
C LYS A 212 -26.34 9.25 17.73
N ASP A 213 -25.37 9.21 16.82
CA ASP A 213 -24.09 8.53 17.00
C ASP A 213 -22.94 9.55 17.13
N GLN A 214 -22.54 9.81 18.38
CA GLN A 214 -21.49 10.76 18.70
C GLN A 214 -20.11 10.33 18.18
N VAL A 215 -19.85 9.02 18.05
CA VAL A 215 -18.55 8.50 17.58
C VAL A 215 -18.42 8.72 16.08
N ILE A 216 -19.44 8.34 15.32
CA ILE A 216 -19.47 8.57 13.87
C ILE A 216 -19.49 10.06 13.56
N THR A 217 -20.23 10.87 14.33
CA THR A 217 -20.22 12.33 14.18
C THR A 217 -18.81 12.90 14.37
N ALA A 218 -18.12 12.56 15.46
CA ALA A 218 -16.77 13.04 15.73
C ALA A 218 -15.77 12.64 14.65
N ARG A 219 -15.82 11.38 14.18
CA ARG A 219 -14.96 10.89 13.09
C ARG A 219 -15.27 11.55 11.76
N THR A 220 -16.55 11.78 11.46
CA THR A 220 -17.00 12.51 10.27
C THR A 220 -16.39 13.91 10.26
N LEU A 221 -16.43 14.63 11.39
CA LEU A 221 -15.81 15.96 11.50
C LEU A 221 -14.29 15.90 11.38
N SER A 222 -13.63 14.90 11.99
CA SER A 222 -12.19 14.69 11.83
C SER A 222 -11.83 14.49 10.35
N LEU A 223 -12.59 13.66 9.63
CA LEU A 223 -12.37 13.39 8.22
C LEU A 223 -12.68 14.61 7.34
N ALA A 224 -13.76 15.34 7.64
CA ALA A 224 -14.15 16.56 6.95
C ALA A 224 -13.02 17.59 6.98
N ASN A 225 -12.25 17.63 8.06
CA ASN A 225 -11.11 18.53 8.25
C ASN A 225 -9.77 18.00 7.71
N SER A 226 -9.74 16.79 7.14
CA SER A 226 -8.51 16.22 6.59
C SER A 226 -8.11 16.90 5.27
N ALA A 227 -6.83 16.76 4.91
CA ALA A 227 -6.25 17.35 3.69
C ALA A 227 -6.94 16.90 2.39
N ILE A 228 -7.62 15.74 2.42
CA ILE A 228 -8.40 15.22 1.29
C ILE A 228 -9.65 16.06 1.04
N PHE A 229 -10.31 16.55 2.10
CA PHE A 229 -11.66 17.12 2.05
C PHE A 229 -11.73 18.64 2.31
N THR A 230 -10.81 19.24 3.08
CA THR A 230 -10.86 20.68 3.41
C THR A 230 -9.50 21.37 3.34
N LYS A 231 -9.46 22.61 2.82
CA LYS A 231 -8.22 23.41 2.66
C LYS A 231 -8.20 24.79 3.34
N LYS A 232 -9.32 25.33 3.84
CA LYS A 232 -9.38 26.78 4.20
C LYS A 232 -9.99 27.16 5.54
N ARG A 233 -10.96 26.42 6.09
CA ARG A 233 -11.57 26.71 7.40
C ARG A 233 -11.99 25.41 8.10
N PRO A 234 -11.79 25.28 9.42
CA PRO A 234 -12.20 24.10 10.15
C PRO A 234 -13.73 23.98 10.21
N ILE A 235 -14.23 22.76 10.02
CA ILE A 235 -15.62 22.37 10.20
C ILE A 235 -15.79 21.88 11.64
N GLU A 236 -16.64 22.57 12.40
CA GLU A 236 -16.75 22.39 13.85
C GLU A 236 -17.99 21.59 14.30
N SER A 237 -18.97 21.43 13.42
CA SER A 237 -20.21 20.70 13.70
C SER A 237 -20.80 20.06 12.45
N LEU A 238 -21.70 19.08 12.65
CA LEU A 238 -22.38 18.42 11.54
C LEU A 238 -23.26 19.39 10.74
N ASP A 239 -23.92 20.34 11.42
CA ASP A 239 -24.70 21.38 10.75
C ASP A 239 -23.83 22.33 9.94
N HIS A 240 -22.66 22.70 10.47
CA HIS A 240 -21.67 23.45 9.71
C HIS A 240 -21.21 22.64 8.48
N ALA A 241 -20.95 21.34 8.63
CA ALA A 241 -20.59 20.46 7.52
C ALA A 241 -21.68 20.39 6.45
N LEU A 242 -22.95 20.23 6.85
CA LEU A 242 -24.10 20.15 5.95
C LEU A 242 -24.27 21.44 5.15
N VAL A 243 -24.14 22.60 5.79
CA VAL A 243 -24.25 23.90 5.12
C VAL A 243 -23.05 24.18 4.21
N PHE A 244 -21.84 23.83 4.66
CA PHE A 244 -20.60 24.25 3.98
C PHE A 244 -20.15 23.29 2.88
N LEU A 245 -20.22 21.99 3.13
CA LEU A 245 -19.83 20.95 2.16
C LEU A 245 -21.01 20.49 1.30
N GLY A 246 -22.23 20.72 1.78
CA GLY A 246 -23.40 20.11 1.20
C GLY A 246 -23.62 18.69 1.70
N GLN A 247 -24.86 18.29 1.54
CA GLN A 247 -25.41 17.06 2.08
C GLN A 247 -24.75 15.79 1.51
N ASP A 248 -24.56 15.73 0.19
CA ASP A 248 -23.96 14.58 -0.48
C ASP A 248 -22.53 14.31 0.02
N GLN A 249 -21.77 15.38 0.27
CA GLN A 249 -20.40 15.26 0.76
C GLN A 249 -20.36 14.79 2.21
N VAL A 250 -21.30 15.24 3.04
CA VAL A 250 -21.44 14.78 4.43
C VAL A 250 -21.72 13.29 4.46
N VAL A 251 -22.68 12.79 3.65
CA VAL A 251 -23.00 11.37 3.55
C VAL A 251 -21.76 10.51 3.22
N LYS A 252 -20.95 10.95 2.26
CA LYS A 252 -19.68 10.26 1.91
C LYS A 252 -18.71 10.22 3.08
N LEU A 253 -18.56 11.32 3.81
CA LEU A 253 -17.69 11.40 4.98
C LEU A 253 -18.14 10.47 6.09
N ILE A 254 -19.44 10.33 6.30
CA ILE A 254 -20.03 9.41 7.28
C ILE A 254 -19.67 7.97 6.95
N ILE A 255 -19.90 7.55 5.70
CA ILE A 255 -19.57 6.19 5.27
C ILE A 255 -18.06 5.95 5.40
N SER A 256 -17.26 6.91 4.95
CA SER A 256 -15.80 6.85 5.03
C SER A 256 -15.30 6.74 6.47
N ALA A 257 -15.91 7.49 7.41
CA ALA A 257 -15.61 7.45 8.84
C ALA A 257 -16.07 6.15 9.51
N ALA A 258 -17.20 5.59 9.08
CA ALA A 258 -17.69 4.30 9.57
C ALA A 258 -16.77 3.16 9.14
N VAL A 259 -16.26 3.21 7.91
CA VAL A 259 -15.40 2.16 7.35
C VAL A 259 -13.94 2.31 7.82
N GLN A 260 -13.47 3.54 8.09
CA GLN A 260 -12.09 3.84 8.49
C GLN A 260 -11.55 2.94 9.60
N SER A 261 -12.33 2.69 10.65
CA SER A 261 -11.86 1.90 11.79
C SER A 261 -11.56 0.44 11.46
N TYR A 262 -12.09 -0.10 10.35
CA TYR A 262 -11.77 -1.46 9.92
C TYR A 262 -10.41 -1.52 9.23
N PHE A 263 -10.12 -0.53 8.39
CA PHE A 263 -8.81 -0.42 7.75
C PHE A 263 -7.71 0.00 8.73
N GLU A 264 -8.03 0.77 9.78
CA GLU A 264 -7.06 1.05 10.86
C GLU A 264 -6.74 -0.19 11.72
N GLN A 265 -7.62 -1.20 11.72
CA GLN A 265 -7.42 -2.46 12.43
C GLN A 265 -6.63 -3.49 11.62
N SER A 266 -6.39 -3.26 10.32
CA SER A 266 -5.52 -4.15 9.55
C SER A 266 -4.08 -4.02 10.04
N ALA A 267 -3.40 -5.16 10.16
CA ALA A 267 -1.96 -5.21 10.32
C ALA A 267 -1.25 -4.86 8.98
N ILE A 268 0.06 -5.08 8.90
CA ILE A 268 0.93 -4.58 7.82
C ILE A 268 1.12 -5.67 6.75
N GLY A 269 0.09 -6.48 6.48
CA GLY A 269 0.18 -7.58 5.52
C GLY A 269 0.08 -7.10 4.08
N TYR A 270 -0.99 -6.39 3.75
CA TYR A 270 -1.24 -5.78 2.44
C TYR A 270 -0.75 -4.34 2.33
N SER A 271 -0.61 -3.65 3.46
CA SER A 271 -0.29 -2.22 3.45
C SER A 271 1.22 -1.99 3.36
N LEU A 272 1.62 -1.23 2.35
CA LEU A 272 3.01 -0.75 2.19
C LEU A 272 3.32 0.48 3.07
N CYS A 273 2.27 1.19 3.52
CA CYS A 273 2.33 2.31 4.46
C CYS A 273 1.14 2.23 5.47
N LYS A 274 1.09 3.04 6.53
CA LYS A 274 0.20 2.79 7.69
C LYS A 274 -1.12 3.41 7.31
N GLY A 275 -2.17 2.61 7.37
CA GLY A 275 -3.44 3.00 6.77
C GLY A 275 -3.40 3.00 5.24
N GLY A 276 -2.40 2.35 4.62
CA GLY A 276 -2.25 2.36 3.17
C GLY A 276 -3.47 1.80 2.44
N LEU A 277 -4.03 0.71 2.97
CA LEU A 277 -5.26 0.12 2.49
C LEU A 277 -6.47 1.09 2.58
N TYR A 278 -6.54 1.93 3.62
CA TYR A 278 -7.59 2.96 3.74
C TYR A 278 -7.43 4.07 2.72
N HIS A 279 -6.19 4.54 2.51
CA HIS A 279 -5.90 5.60 1.54
C HIS A 279 -6.17 5.14 0.11
N HIS A 280 -5.84 3.90 -0.23
CA HIS A 280 -6.24 3.28 -1.49
C HIS A 280 -7.76 3.25 -1.62
N ALA A 281 -8.48 2.75 -0.60
CA ALA A 281 -9.94 2.67 -0.62
C ALA A 281 -10.63 4.04 -0.80
N ILE A 282 -10.17 5.10 -0.11
CA ILE A 282 -10.70 6.46 -0.31
C ILE A 282 -10.39 6.95 -1.72
N GLY A 283 -9.16 6.76 -2.18
CA GLY A 283 -8.79 7.17 -3.53
C GLY A 283 -9.71 6.52 -4.57
N CYS A 284 -9.97 5.22 -4.43
CA CYS A 284 -10.84 4.46 -5.32
C CYS A 284 -12.28 4.96 -5.25
N ALA A 285 -12.78 5.29 -4.06
CA ALA A 285 -14.09 5.89 -3.86
C ALA A 285 -14.23 7.22 -4.64
N VAL A 286 -13.29 8.13 -4.45
CA VAL A 286 -13.31 9.46 -5.08
C VAL A 286 -13.16 9.35 -6.60
N THR A 287 -12.27 8.47 -7.07
CA THR A 287 -12.03 8.26 -8.50
C THR A 287 -13.22 7.57 -9.17
N ALA A 288 -13.82 6.56 -8.54
CA ALA A 288 -15.02 5.88 -9.02
C ALA A 288 -16.20 6.85 -9.19
N GLU A 289 -16.40 7.74 -8.21
CA GLU A 289 -17.41 8.80 -8.31
C GLU A 289 -17.15 9.72 -9.52
N ALA A 290 -15.92 10.19 -9.68
CA ALA A 290 -15.55 11.09 -10.77
C ALA A 290 -15.78 10.42 -12.14
N ILE A 291 -15.46 9.13 -12.26
CA ILE A 291 -15.73 8.31 -13.45
C ILE A 291 -17.24 8.24 -13.73
N ALA A 292 -18.05 7.92 -12.71
CA ALA A 292 -19.51 7.85 -12.85
C ALA A 292 -20.12 9.17 -13.34
N VAL A 293 -19.71 10.31 -12.75
CA VAL A 293 -20.15 11.65 -13.16
C VAL A 293 -19.75 11.96 -14.60
N LYS A 294 -18.48 11.72 -14.95
CA LYS A 294 -17.92 12.02 -16.28
C LYS A 294 -18.58 11.20 -17.39
N THR A 295 -18.83 9.92 -17.13
CA THR A 295 -19.39 8.99 -18.11
C THR A 295 -20.93 8.99 -18.14
N GLY A 296 -21.58 9.57 -17.13
CA GLY A 296 -23.03 9.46 -16.95
C GLY A 296 -23.49 8.01 -16.72
N THR A 297 -22.58 7.12 -16.33
CA THR A 297 -22.83 5.69 -16.15
C THR A 297 -22.81 5.35 -14.66
N GLY A 298 -23.82 4.60 -14.21
CA GLY A 298 -24.00 4.30 -12.78
C GLY A 298 -24.40 5.52 -11.93
N ASP A 299 -24.73 5.27 -10.66
CA ASP A 299 -25.02 6.33 -9.68
C ASP A 299 -23.71 6.78 -8.99
N PRO A 300 -23.37 8.09 -8.96
CA PRO A 300 -22.12 8.58 -8.38
C PRO A 300 -21.93 8.25 -6.90
N ALA A 301 -22.98 8.37 -6.08
CA ALA A 301 -22.91 8.09 -4.65
C ALA A 301 -22.72 6.57 -4.38
N LYS A 302 -23.36 5.74 -5.20
CA LYS A 302 -23.17 4.29 -5.20
C LYS A 302 -21.75 3.92 -5.66
N ALA A 303 -21.22 4.57 -6.69
CA ALA A 303 -19.85 4.38 -7.16
C ALA A 303 -18.81 4.74 -6.10
N TYR A 304 -18.99 5.86 -5.39
CA TYR A 304 -18.16 6.22 -4.24
C TYR A 304 -18.17 5.10 -3.18
N THR A 305 -19.37 4.68 -2.78
CA THR A 305 -19.54 3.68 -1.71
C THR A 305 -18.93 2.33 -2.11
N ALA A 306 -19.11 1.92 -3.36
CA ALA A 306 -18.54 0.69 -3.89
C ALA A 306 -17.00 0.75 -3.96
N GLY A 307 -16.43 1.86 -4.43
CA GLY A 307 -14.99 2.08 -4.46
C GLY A 307 -14.36 2.08 -3.07
N LEU A 308 -15.06 2.58 -2.05
CA LEU A 308 -14.58 2.54 -0.66
C LEU A 308 -14.56 1.12 -0.07
N LEU A 309 -15.52 0.27 -0.47
CA LEU A 309 -15.73 -1.05 0.12
C LEU A 309 -15.07 -2.20 -0.65
N HIS A 310 -14.65 -1.98 -1.89
CA HIS A 310 -14.25 -3.04 -2.82
C HIS A 310 -13.24 -4.02 -2.21
N ASP A 311 -12.30 -3.49 -1.43
CA ASP A 311 -11.21 -4.22 -0.80
C ASP A 311 -11.37 -4.55 0.68
N ILE A 312 -12.59 -4.46 1.21
CA ILE A 312 -12.86 -4.77 2.63
C ILE A 312 -12.46 -6.22 3.00
N GLY A 313 -12.38 -7.13 2.03
CA GLY A 313 -11.88 -8.49 2.22
C GLY A 313 -10.40 -8.54 2.62
N LYS A 314 -9.58 -7.59 2.17
CA LYS A 314 -8.15 -7.50 2.55
C LYS A 314 -8.01 -7.26 4.05
N VAL A 315 -8.90 -6.48 4.68
CA VAL A 315 -8.92 -6.28 6.16
C VAL A 315 -9.02 -7.59 6.95
N VAL A 316 -9.80 -8.56 6.44
CA VAL A 316 -9.93 -9.88 7.07
C VAL A 316 -8.69 -10.71 6.83
N LEU A 317 -8.22 -10.78 5.57
CA LEU A 317 -7.08 -11.60 5.20
C LEU A 317 -5.77 -11.11 5.81
N ASP A 318 -5.67 -9.81 6.05
CA ASP A 318 -4.50 -9.18 6.63
C ASP A 318 -4.14 -9.74 8.02
N GLN A 319 -5.15 -10.13 8.82
CA GLN A 319 -4.95 -10.79 10.12
C GLN A 319 -4.18 -12.12 10.01
N HIS A 320 -4.30 -12.80 8.88
CA HIS A 320 -3.60 -14.06 8.58
C HIS A 320 -2.27 -13.81 7.88
N ILE A 321 -2.22 -12.86 6.95
CA ILE A 321 -0.99 -12.54 6.21
C ILE A 321 0.06 -11.92 7.11
N ALA A 322 -0.30 -10.90 7.88
CA ALA A 322 0.67 -10.22 8.75
C ALA A 322 1.24 -11.14 9.83
N SER A 323 0.50 -12.18 10.22
CA SER A 323 0.95 -13.15 11.21
C SER A 323 1.71 -14.33 10.59
N ILE A 324 1.35 -14.83 9.41
CA ILE A 324 1.87 -16.10 8.87
C ILE A 324 2.84 -15.89 7.70
N TYR A 325 2.71 -14.78 6.97
CA TYR A 325 3.50 -14.47 5.77
C TYR A 325 4.10 -13.06 5.89
N PRO A 326 5.05 -12.84 6.81
CA PRO A 326 5.78 -11.58 6.83
C PRO A 326 6.38 -11.38 5.44
N LEU A 327 6.21 -10.18 4.87
CA LEU A 327 6.70 -9.83 3.54
C LEU A 327 5.93 -10.51 2.38
N PHE A 328 4.63 -10.76 2.56
CA PHE A 328 3.72 -11.25 1.51
C PHE A 328 3.89 -10.56 0.15
N TYR A 329 4.20 -9.26 0.15
CA TYR A 329 4.54 -8.51 -1.06
C TYR A 329 5.71 -9.09 -1.88
N ARG A 330 6.66 -9.82 -1.28
CA ARG A 330 7.72 -10.49 -2.05
C ARG A 330 7.15 -11.49 -3.05
N SER A 331 6.12 -12.22 -2.65
CA SER A 331 5.45 -13.17 -3.55
C SER A 331 4.81 -12.45 -4.73
N THR A 332 4.33 -11.21 -4.56
CA THR A 332 3.71 -10.43 -5.64
C THR A 332 4.75 -9.75 -6.55
N ILE A 333 5.93 -9.40 -6.03
CA ILE A 333 7.01 -8.73 -6.78
C ILE A 333 7.93 -9.73 -7.50
N GLU A 334 8.31 -10.84 -6.85
CA GLU A 334 9.23 -11.84 -7.40
C GLU A 334 8.56 -12.71 -8.47
N GLN A 335 7.27 -13.00 -8.30
CA GLN A 335 6.48 -13.79 -9.24
C GLN A 335 5.75 -12.86 -10.21
N GLN A 336 6.49 -12.08 -11.00
CA GLN A 336 6.02 -11.00 -11.91
C GLN A 336 4.84 -11.35 -12.86
N HIS A 337 4.37 -12.60 -12.87
CA HIS A 337 3.27 -13.10 -13.70
C HIS A 337 2.09 -13.70 -12.92
N GLU A 338 2.15 -13.84 -11.59
CA GLU A 338 1.02 -14.32 -10.78
C GLU A 338 0.22 -13.13 -10.21
N SER A 339 -1.10 -13.16 -10.35
CA SER A 339 -1.97 -12.13 -9.75
C SER A 339 -2.05 -12.28 -8.24
N VAL A 340 -2.33 -11.19 -7.52
CA VAL A 340 -2.54 -11.20 -6.06
C VAL A 340 -3.59 -12.25 -5.68
N LEU A 341 -4.68 -12.38 -6.45
CA LEU A 341 -5.72 -13.38 -6.23
C LEU A 341 -5.22 -14.82 -6.34
N ALA A 342 -4.27 -15.10 -7.24
CA ALA A 342 -3.67 -16.42 -7.36
C ALA A 342 -2.79 -16.74 -6.15
N ILE A 343 -1.99 -15.76 -5.72
CA ILE A 343 -1.13 -15.87 -4.55
C ILE A 343 -1.98 -16.07 -3.29
N GLU A 344 -3.02 -15.27 -3.08
CA GLU A 344 -3.97 -15.42 -1.96
C GLU A 344 -4.60 -16.81 -1.94
N LYS A 345 -5.08 -17.31 -3.10
CA LYS A 345 -5.65 -18.67 -3.17
C LYS A 345 -4.65 -19.75 -2.84
N LYS A 346 -3.41 -19.61 -3.30
CA LYS A 346 -2.32 -20.56 -3.04
C LYS A 346 -1.94 -20.58 -1.55
N LEU A 347 -1.93 -19.42 -0.89
CA LEU A 347 -1.49 -19.28 0.50
C LEU A 347 -2.61 -19.44 1.53
N LEU A 348 -3.84 -19.06 1.17
CA LEU A 348 -4.99 -18.92 2.06
C LEU A 348 -6.21 -19.75 1.63
N GLY A 349 -6.22 -20.29 0.41
CA GLY A 349 -7.35 -21.06 -0.14
C GLY A 349 -8.51 -20.22 -0.64
N ILE A 350 -8.46 -18.92 -0.46
CA ILE A 350 -9.52 -17.97 -0.77
C ILE A 350 -8.90 -16.62 -1.09
N ASP A 351 -9.45 -15.91 -2.07
CA ASP A 351 -9.02 -14.55 -2.40
C ASP A 351 -9.83 -13.48 -1.63
N HIS A 352 -9.30 -12.26 -1.57
CA HIS A 352 -9.92 -11.15 -0.84
C HIS A 352 -11.31 -10.80 -1.39
N THR A 353 -11.57 -10.97 -2.69
CA THR A 353 -12.90 -10.70 -3.29
C THR A 353 -13.96 -11.65 -2.72
N GLN A 354 -13.61 -12.93 -2.51
CA GLN A 354 -14.55 -13.90 -1.93
C GLN A 354 -14.75 -13.63 -0.44
N VAL A 355 -13.70 -13.28 0.28
CA VAL A 355 -13.81 -12.92 1.70
C VAL A 355 -14.61 -11.64 1.90
N GLY A 356 -14.39 -10.63 1.06
CA GLY A 356 -15.16 -9.39 1.05
C GLY A 356 -16.65 -9.64 0.80
N ARG A 357 -16.98 -10.54 -0.14
CA ARG A 357 -18.38 -10.97 -0.37
C ARG A 357 -19.00 -11.62 0.87
N LEU A 358 -18.30 -12.58 1.49
CA LEU A 358 -18.79 -13.24 2.71
C LEU A 358 -19.01 -12.25 3.86
N LEU A 359 -18.12 -11.26 3.99
CA LEU A 359 -18.26 -10.20 4.97
C LEU A 359 -19.46 -9.29 4.67
N ALA A 360 -19.63 -8.91 3.39
CA ALA A 360 -20.75 -8.09 2.93
C ALA A 360 -22.10 -8.76 3.20
N GLU A 361 -22.24 -10.05 2.88
CA GLU A 361 -23.43 -10.85 3.16
C GLU A 361 -23.74 -10.89 4.66
N LYS A 362 -22.71 -11.16 5.48
CA LYS A 362 -22.85 -11.20 6.93
C LYS A 362 -23.32 -9.86 7.51
N TRP A 363 -22.83 -8.75 6.97
CA TRP A 363 -23.22 -7.41 7.40
C TRP A 363 -24.52 -6.92 6.75
N SER A 364 -25.13 -7.72 5.88
CA SER A 364 -26.33 -7.33 5.11
C SER A 364 -26.10 -6.04 4.32
N ILE A 365 -24.89 -5.90 3.75
CA ILE A 365 -24.59 -4.86 2.76
C ILE A 365 -25.45 -5.12 1.52
N PRO A 366 -25.98 -4.05 0.87
CA PRO A 366 -26.77 -4.18 -0.35
C PRO A 366 -26.13 -5.07 -1.43
N GLU A 367 -26.96 -5.84 -2.13
CA GLU A 367 -26.52 -6.87 -3.09
C GLU A 367 -25.71 -6.27 -4.25
N SER A 368 -26.03 -5.06 -4.68
CA SER A 368 -25.28 -4.32 -5.71
C SER A 368 -23.81 -4.11 -5.30
N LEU A 369 -23.59 -3.63 -4.07
CA LEU A 369 -22.27 -3.39 -3.49
C LEU A 369 -21.55 -4.71 -3.21
N ALA A 370 -22.24 -5.71 -2.67
CA ALA A 370 -21.69 -7.04 -2.42
C ALA A 370 -21.22 -7.71 -3.73
N ASN A 371 -21.94 -7.51 -4.84
CA ASN A 371 -21.53 -7.97 -6.17
C ASN A 371 -20.31 -7.22 -6.70
N THR A 372 -20.23 -5.90 -6.52
CA THR A 372 -19.04 -5.14 -6.91
C THR A 372 -17.81 -5.58 -6.11
N ILE A 373 -17.92 -5.75 -4.79
CA ILE A 373 -16.84 -6.31 -3.94
C ILE A 373 -16.38 -7.68 -4.48
N LYS A 374 -17.29 -8.53 -4.93
CA LYS A 374 -16.94 -9.87 -5.42
C LYS A 374 -16.24 -9.87 -6.79
N HIS A 375 -16.55 -8.90 -7.65
CA HIS A 375 -16.26 -8.98 -9.08
C HIS A 375 -15.35 -7.87 -9.61
N HIS A 376 -14.88 -6.93 -8.78
CA HIS A 376 -14.13 -5.76 -9.22
C HIS A 376 -12.84 -6.08 -10.00
N HIS A 377 -12.15 -7.20 -9.76
CA HIS A 377 -10.99 -7.57 -10.60
C HIS A 377 -11.33 -8.16 -11.97
N TYR A 378 -12.55 -8.64 -12.16
CA TYR A 378 -12.99 -9.28 -13.41
C TYR A 378 -14.41 -8.82 -13.78
N PRO A 379 -14.59 -7.54 -14.10
CA PRO A 379 -15.90 -7.00 -14.45
C PRO A 379 -16.39 -7.67 -15.74
N GLY A 380 -17.50 -8.41 -15.66
CA GLY A 380 -18.07 -9.16 -16.78
C GLY A 380 -17.78 -10.67 -16.78
N ARG A 381 -17.14 -11.20 -15.74
CA ARG A 381 -17.08 -12.66 -15.53
C ARG A 381 -18.51 -13.23 -15.45
N ASN A 382 -18.77 -14.32 -16.18
CA ASN A 382 -20.08 -14.96 -16.35
C ASN A 382 -21.11 -14.18 -17.19
N GLY A 383 -20.71 -13.14 -17.93
CA GLY A 383 -21.61 -12.41 -18.84
C GLY A 383 -22.57 -11.44 -18.14
N GLU A 384 -22.55 -11.39 -16.81
CA GLU A 384 -23.27 -10.39 -16.03
C GLU A 384 -22.44 -9.11 -16.00
N PHE A 385 -22.84 -8.18 -16.85
CA PHE A 385 -22.24 -6.87 -16.94
C PHE A 385 -22.91 -5.94 -15.91
N ASN A 386 -22.09 -5.32 -15.05
CA ASN A 386 -22.53 -4.34 -14.06
C ASN A 386 -21.65 -3.08 -14.17
N ASP A 387 -22.28 -1.97 -14.53
CA ASP A 387 -21.66 -0.65 -14.65
C ASP A 387 -20.88 -0.24 -13.40
N LEU A 388 -21.44 -0.49 -12.22
CA LEU A 388 -20.82 -0.14 -10.94
C LEU A 388 -19.50 -0.89 -10.74
N THR A 389 -19.48 -2.18 -11.05
CA THR A 389 -18.28 -3.01 -10.96
C THR A 389 -17.22 -2.57 -11.96
N MET A 390 -17.63 -2.13 -13.16
CA MET A 390 -16.73 -1.60 -14.17
C MET A 390 -16.07 -0.28 -13.73
N ILE A 391 -16.85 0.61 -13.15
CA ILE A 391 -16.37 1.90 -12.64
C ILE A 391 -15.34 1.68 -11.52
N VAL A 392 -15.62 0.77 -10.59
CA VAL A 392 -14.68 0.43 -9.50
C VAL A 392 -13.41 -0.22 -10.04
N TYR A 393 -13.52 -1.15 -10.99
CA TYR A 393 -12.36 -1.74 -11.66
C TYR A 393 -11.44 -0.67 -12.27
N LEU A 394 -12.00 0.33 -12.95
CA LEU A 394 -11.20 1.39 -13.57
C LEU A 394 -10.57 2.32 -12.54
N ALA A 395 -11.30 2.64 -11.46
CA ALA A 395 -10.75 3.44 -10.36
C ALA A 395 -9.55 2.72 -9.71
N ASP A 396 -9.70 1.44 -9.38
CA ASP A 396 -8.65 0.58 -8.83
C ASP A 396 -7.47 0.44 -9.82
N LEU A 397 -7.74 0.25 -11.11
CA LEU A 397 -6.70 0.22 -12.13
C LEU A 397 -5.90 1.52 -12.20
N VAL A 398 -6.54 2.69 -12.15
CA VAL A 398 -5.82 3.97 -12.17
C VAL A 398 -4.99 4.10 -10.89
N LEU A 399 -5.56 3.79 -9.73
CA LEU A 399 -4.86 4.00 -8.47
C LEU A 399 -3.71 3.00 -8.24
N SER A 400 -3.90 1.73 -8.58
CA SER A 400 -2.81 0.72 -8.54
C SER A 400 -1.62 1.06 -9.44
N ARG A 401 -1.81 1.93 -10.45
CA ARG A 401 -0.73 2.36 -11.38
C ARG A 401 -0.07 3.68 -10.99
N PHE A 402 -0.86 4.64 -10.53
CA PHE A 402 -0.39 6.01 -10.29
C PHE A 402 -0.19 6.34 -8.81
N LEU A 403 -0.63 5.47 -7.89
CA LEU A 403 -0.43 5.60 -6.44
C LEU A 403 0.37 4.44 -5.87
N ILE A 404 1.63 4.38 -6.31
CA ILE A 404 2.59 3.39 -5.87
C ILE A 404 2.89 3.63 -4.38
N GLY A 405 2.95 2.56 -3.56
CA GLY A 405 3.36 2.65 -2.15
C GLY A 405 2.24 2.58 -1.12
N PHE A 406 0.97 2.48 -1.55
CA PHE A 406 -0.16 2.24 -0.64
C PHE A 406 -0.62 0.78 -0.65
N GLU A 407 -0.51 0.13 -1.81
CA GLU A 407 -1.01 -1.22 -2.05
C GLU A 407 -0.07 -2.05 -2.93
N LEU A 408 -0.17 -3.38 -2.80
CA LEU A 408 0.65 -4.38 -3.48
C LEU A 408 0.18 -4.75 -4.88
N GLU A 409 -1.06 -4.40 -5.22
CA GLU A 409 -1.76 -4.96 -6.36
C GLU A 409 -1.45 -4.22 -7.66
N ARG A 410 -1.46 -4.98 -8.76
CA ARG A 410 -1.49 -4.46 -10.12
C ARG A 410 -2.67 -5.07 -10.85
N VAL A 411 -3.68 -4.26 -11.09
CA VAL A 411 -4.88 -4.69 -11.80
C VAL A 411 -4.54 -5.08 -13.24
N ALA A 412 -5.12 -6.21 -13.68
CA ALA A 412 -4.93 -6.76 -15.01
C ALA A 412 -5.56 -5.87 -16.09
N THR A 413 -4.93 -5.77 -17.26
CA THR A 413 -5.34 -4.87 -18.36
C THR A 413 -5.78 -5.61 -19.62
N ASP A 414 -5.84 -6.94 -19.60
CA ASP A 414 -6.06 -7.77 -20.79
C ASP A 414 -7.38 -7.47 -21.51
N ALA A 415 -8.41 -7.05 -20.77
CA ALA A 415 -9.73 -6.71 -21.29
C ALA A 415 -10.03 -5.20 -21.25
N LEU A 416 -9.03 -4.35 -21.01
CA LEU A 416 -9.22 -2.91 -20.78
C LEU A 416 -9.94 -2.20 -21.95
N ASP A 417 -9.59 -2.51 -23.21
CA ASP A 417 -10.25 -1.90 -24.37
C ASP A 417 -11.75 -2.24 -24.43
N ALA A 418 -12.11 -3.50 -24.15
CA ALA A 418 -13.50 -3.94 -24.11
C ALA A 418 -14.27 -3.27 -22.94
N HIS A 419 -13.60 -3.10 -21.81
CA HIS A 419 -14.13 -2.45 -20.62
C HIS A 419 -14.41 -0.95 -20.82
N LEU A 420 -13.45 -0.21 -21.38
CA LEU A 420 -13.60 1.22 -21.69
C LEU A 420 -14.74 1.46 -22.68
N LYS A 421 -14.80 0.68 -23.78
CA LYS A 421 -15.86 0.80 -24.80
C LYS A 421 -17.26 0.66 -24.21
N ARG A 422 -17.39 -0.14 -23.16
CA ARG A 422 -18.67 -0.46 -22.56
C ARG A 422 -19.26 0.69 -21.73
N ILE A 423 -18.41 1.56 -21.19
CA ILE A 423 -18.81 2.81 -20.51
C ILE A 423 -18.68 4.04 -21.41
N GLY A 424 -18.63 3.83 -22.73
CA GLY A 424 -18.57 4.91 -23.72
C GLY A 424 -17.21 5.59 -23.86
N LEU A 425 -16.13 4.97 -23.37
CA LEU A 425 -14.77 5.50 -23.50
C LEU A 425 -13.95 4.71 -24.52
N THR A 426 -12.93 5.36 -25.08
CA THR A 426 -11.91 4.71 -25.90
C THR A 426 -10.58 4.60 -25.15
N THR A 427 -9.66 3.76 -25.61
CA THR A 427 -8.32 3.64 -25.04
C THR A 427 -7.55 4.96 -25.04
N GLY A 428 -7.74 5.80 -26.07
CA GLY A 428 -7.15 7.14 -26.13
C GLY A 428 -7.71 8.13 -25.09
N GLN A 429 -8.84 7.81 -24.45
CA GLN A 429 -9.44 8.60 -23.39
C GLN A 429 -9.09 8.06 -21.99
N PHE A 430 -8.22 7.07 -21.89
CA PHE A 430 -7.75 6.57 -20.60
C PHE A 430 -7.02 7.66 -19.81
N GLU A 431 -6.26 8.53 -20.48
CA GLU A 431 -5.59 9.68 -19.84
C GLU A 431 -6.59 10.62 -19.17
N GLU A 432 -7.80 10.78 -19.74
CA GLU A 432 -8.86 11.56 -19.11
C GLU A 432 -9.29 10.97 -17.76
N LEU A 433 -9.18 9.64 -17.56
CA LEU A 433 -9.50 9.00 -16.27
C LEU A 433 -8.42 9.29 -15.22
N VAL A 434 -7.16 9.41 -15.64
CA VAL A 434 -6.06 9.76 -14.74
C VAL A 434 -6.23 11.20 -14.26
N ASP A 435 -6.62 12.12 -15.16
CA ASP A 435 -6.90 13.52 -14.82
C ASP A 435 -8.08 13.71 -13.86
N LEU A 436 -8.97 12.71 -13.73
CA LEU A 436 -10.06 12.74 -12.76
C LEU A 436 -9.59 12.50 -11.32
N VAL A 437 -8.41 11.91 -11.10
CA VAL A 437 -7.88 11.68 -9.76
C VAL A 437 -7.58 13.03 -9.11
N PRO A 438 -8.29 13.43 -8.04
CA PRO A 438 -8.13 14.78 -7.53
C PRO A 438 -6.72 15.02 -7.01
N PRO A 439 -6.14 16.22 -7.22
CA PRO A 439 -4.86 16.54 -6.63
C PRO A 439 -4.86 16.43 -5.11
N SER A 440 -6.01 16.52 -4.42
CA SER A 440 -6.06 16.27 -2.97
C SER A 440 -5.86 14.81 -2.60
N VAL A 441 -6.27 13.87 -3.45
CA VAL A 441 -5.96 12.44 -3.31
C VAL A 441 -4.45 12.28 -3.48
N LEU A 442 -3.88 12.77 -4.60
CA LEU A 442 -2.43 12.74 -4.88
C LEU A 442 -1.57 13.49 -3.84
N ASN A 443 -2.05 14.59 -3.25
CA ASN A 443 -1.29 15.43 -2.30
C ASN A 443 -1.53 15.07 -0.84
N ALA A 444 -2.69 14.50 -0.48
CA ALA A 444 -2.84 13.87 0.83
C ALA A 444 -1.80 12.75 0.99
N MET A 445 -1.38 12.15 -0.12
CA MET A 445 -0.30 11.18 -0.18
C MET A 445 1.09 11.81 -0.05
N ALA A 446 1.27 13.10 -0.34
CA ALA A 446 2.52 13.83 -0.08
C ALA A 446 2.60 14.40 1.34
N ASN A 447 1.49 14.40 2.09
CA ASN A 447 1.44 14.67 3.52
C ASN A 447 1.27 13.38 4.35
N VAL A 448 1.15 12.23 3.65
CA VAL A 448 1.24 10.86 4.19
C VAL A 448 2.54 10.14 3.74
N ALA A 449 3.29 10.75 2.80
CA ALA A 449 4.71 10.56 2.56
C ALA A 449 5.54 11.55 3.40
#